data_AF-A0A382HW97-F1
#
_entry.id   AF-A0A382HW97-F1
#
_cell.length_a   1.000
_cell.length_b   1.000
_cell.length_c   1.000
_cell.angle_alpha   90.00
_cell.angle_beta   90.00
_cell.angle_gamma   90.00
#
_symmetry.space_group_name_H-M   'P 1'
#
loop_
_entity.id
_entity.type
_entity.pdbx_description
1 polymer ?
#
loop_
_entity_poly.entity_id
_entity_poly.type
_entity_poly.pdbx_seq_one_letter_code
_entity_poly.pdbx_strand_id
1 'polypeptide(L)'
;QRSAYDAFVYLNRIPAKADEGEEILDFTARVYSLLANQEGRVLIKLPKGMGREAYLGYKTFMRTDAKVSNGNCVTCHTPEKFTDLKKHVVNQNGKALPTPSLRNLAKRKVNIAKVLQSKLAAAKKPDASKDYKLMKLNKTDLTHLEAFLKQMNDVDDKTFRELILKSNVLDTSIE
;
A
#
# COMPACT_ATOMS: atom_id res chain seq x y z
N GLN A 1 3.42 -9.49 -14.48
CA GLN A 1 3.95 -8.88 -13.24
C GLN A 1 3.43 -9.70 -12.07
N ARG A 2 4.29 -10.26 -11.22
CA ARG A 2 3.92 -11.22 -10.16
C ARG A 2 4.80 -10.98 -8.95
N SER A 3 4.21 -10.66 -7.82
CA SER A 3 4.89 -10.32 -6.56
C SER A 3 4.11 -10.91 -5.37
N ALA A 4 4.67 -10.79 -4.16
CA ALA A 4 3.96 -11.17 -2.94
C ALA A 4 2.66 -10.39 -2.75
N TYR A 5 2.62 -9.11 -3.13
CA TYR A 5 1.38 -8.33 -3.17
C TYR A 5 0.32 -8.97 -4.08
N ASP A 6 0.69 -9.40 -5.29
CA ASP A 6 -0.28 -9.98 -6.23
C ASP A 6 -0.81 -11.33 -5.71
N ALA A 7 0.05 -12.12 -5.03
CA ALA A 7 -0.38 -13.35 -4.38
C ALA A 7 -1.35 -13.06 -3.23
N PHE A 8 -1.10 -12.02 -2.42
CA PHE A 8 -2.00 -11.58 -1.36
C PHE A 8 -3.37 -11.14 -1.89
N VAL A 9 -3.39 -10.32 -2.94
CA VAL A 9 -4.64 -9.89 -3.62
C VAL A 9 -5.41 -11.11 -4.14
N TYR A 10 -4.72 -12.03 -4.81
CA TYR A 10 -5.33 -13.27 -5.32
C TYR A 10 -5.93 -14.14 -4.22
N LEU A 11 -5.15 -14.45 -3.18
CA LEU A 11 -5.56 -15.33 -2.07
C LEU A 11 -6.80 -14.81 -1.34
N ASN A 12 -6.92 -13.49 -1.21
CA ASN A 12 -7.98 -12.82 -0.47
C ASN A 12 -9.09 -12.26 -1.38
N ARG A 13 -9.04 -12.52 -2.69
CA ARG A 13 -10.03 -12.01 -3.66
C ARG A 13 -10.22 -10.49 -3.59
N ILE A 14 -9.15 -9.77 -3.29
CA ILE A 14 -9.16 -8.31 -3.27
C ILE A 14 -9.23 -7.83 -4.73
N PRO A 15 -10.06 -6.83 -5.06
CA PRO A 15 -10.06 -6.24 -6.40
C PRO A 15 -8.68 -5.66 -6.74
N ALA A 16 -8.14 -6.01 -7.90
CA ALA A 16 -6.77 -5.62 -8.29
C ALA A 16 -6.63 -4.12 -8.62
N LYS A 17 -7.73 -3.48 -9.00
CA LYS A 17 -7.85 -2.05 -9.35
C LYS A 17 -9.29 -1.59 -9.16
N ALA A 18 -9.48 -0.27 -9.18
CA ALA A 18 -10.80 0.33 -9.25
C ALA A 18 -11.52 -0.05 -10.56
N ASP A 19 -12.84 -0.18 -10.48
CA ASP A 19 -13.69 -0.40 -11.64
C ASP A 19 -13.77 0.86 -12.51
N GLU A 20 -14.21 0.73 -13.76
CA GLU A 20 -14.31 1.88 -14.66
C GLU A 20 -15.31 2.91 -14.11
N GLY A 21 -14.86 4.15 -13.92
CA GLY A 21 -15.67 5.22 -13.32
C GLY A 21 -15.79 5.16 -11.79
N GLU A 22 -15.20 4.18 -11.12
CA GLU A 22 -15.17 4.11 -9.65
C GLU A 22 -14.14 5.11 -9.10
N GLU A 23 -14.59 5.96 -8.17
CA GLU A 23 -13.71 6.88 -7.46
C GLU A 23 -12.78 6.13 -6.50
N ILE A 24 -11.58 6.66 -6.30
CA ILE A 24 -10.56 5.96 -5.49
C ILE A 24 -11.01 5.74 -4.04
N LEU A 25 -11.86 6.63 -3.51
CA LEU A 25 -12.43 6.50 -2.18
C LEU A 25 -13.40 5.32 -2.09
N ASP A 26 -14.28 5.16 -3.09
CA ASP A 26 -15.23 4.06 -3.16
C ASP A 26 -14.51 2.71 -3.29
N PHE A 27 -13.48 2.67 -4.14
CA PHE A 27 -12.59 1.52 -4.26
C PHE A 27 -11.97 1.13 -2.91
N THR A 28 -11.42 2.10 -2.17
CA THR A 28 -10.83 1.83 -0.86
C THR A 28 -11.85 1.35 0.16
N ALA A 29 -13.06 1.93 0.19
CA ALA A 29 -14.13 1.51 1.09
C ALA A 29 -14.59 0.08 0.83
N ARG A 30 -14.70 -0.31 -0.45
CA ARG A 30 -15.03 -1.67 -0.88
C ARG A 30 -13.96 -2.68 -0.47
N VAL A 31 -12.68 -2.34 -0.68
CA VAL A 31 -11.55 -3.16 -0.21
C VAL A 31 -11.60 -3.33 1.32
N TYR A 32 -11.81 -2.25 2.07
CA TYR A 32 -11.88 -2.32 3.53
C TYR A 32 -13.06 -3.15 4.04
N SER A 33 -14.22 -3.04 3.39
CA SER A 33 -15.39 -3.85 3.73
C SER A 33 -15.12 -5.35 3.55
N LEU A 34 -14.43 -5.71 2.46
CA LEU A 34 -14.00 -7.09 2.20
C LEU A 34 -13.00 -7.56 3.26
N LEU A 35 -11.99 -6.75 3.58
CA LEU A 35 -11.00 -7.09 4.60
C LEU A 35 -11.64 -7.29 5.97
N ALA A 36 -12.50 -6.37 6.40
CA ALA A 36 -13.18 -6.46 7.70
C ALA A 36 -14.01 -7.74 7.84
N ASN A 37 -14.72 -8.14 6.77
CA ASN A 37 -15.46 -9.40 6.76
C ASN A 37 -14.53 -10.63 6.80
N GLN A 38 -13.35 -10.57 6.19
CA GLN A 38 -12.36 -11.65 6.26
C GLN A 38 -11.64 -11.70 7.61
N GLU A 39 -11.34 -10.56 8.21
CA GLU A 39 -10.77 -10.44 9.56
C GLU A 39 -11.72 -11.04 10.60
N GLY A 40 -13.01 -10.67 10.57
CA GLY A 40 -14.02 -11.20 11.50
C GLY A 40 -14.27 -12.71 11.37
N ARG A 41 -13.86 -13.32 10.25
CA ARG A 41 -13.94 -14.77 10.02
C ARG A 41 -12.61 -15.49 10.18
N VAL A 42 -11.52 -14.76 10.50
CA VAL A 42 -10.15 -15.29 10.58
C VAL A 42 -9.75 -15.97 9.26
N LEU A 43 -10.00 -15.29 8.13
CA LEU A 43 -9.77 -15.83 6.77
C LEU A 43 -8.71 -15.08 5.96
N ILE A 44 -8.10 -14.03 6.51
CA ILE A 44 -7.03 -13.31 5.83
C ILE A 44 -5.85 -14.26 5.60
N LYS A 45 -5.50 -14.51 4.34
CA LYS A 45 -4.36 -15.36 3.95
C LYS A 45 -3.17 -14.49 3.57
N LEU A 46 -2.05 -14.70 4.23
CA LEU A 46 -0.79 -14.05 3.92
C LEU A 46 0.09 -14.99 3.08
N PRO A 47 0.55 -14.56 1.89
CA PRO A 47 1.49 -15.36 1.12
C PRO A 47 2.82 -15.52 1.87
N LYS A 48 3.57 -16.58 1.53
CA LYS A 48 4.86 -16.86 2.17
C LYS A 48 5.78 -15.63 2.13
N GLY A 49 6.24 -15.18 3.30
CA GLY A 49 7.13 -14.02 3.44
C GLY A 49 6.41 -12.67 3.66
N MET A 50 5.08 -12.62 3.54
CA MET A 50 4.27 -11.49 4.00
C MET A 50 3.83 -11.75 5.45
N GLY A 51 4.23 -10.87 6.35
CA GLY A 51 3.85 -10.91 7.77
C GLY A 51 2.76 -9.90 8.13
N ARG A 52 2.32 -9.92 9.40
CA ARG A 52 1.33 -8.98 9.95
C ARG A 52 1.70 -7.51 9.70
N GLU A 53 2.97 -7.14 9.87
CA GLU A 53 3.47 -5.78 9.60
C GLU A 53 3.16 -5.30 8.17
N ALA A 54 3.34 -6.17 7.17
CA ALA A 54 3.06 -5.85 5.78
C ALA A 54 1.55 -5.79 5.50
N TYR A 55 0.74 -6.59 6.20
CA TYR A 55 -0.71 -6.50 6.14
C TYR A 55 -1.23 -5.18 6.73
N LEU A 56 -0.74 -4.79 7.92
CA LEU A 56 -1.05 -3.50 8.52
C LEU A 56 -0.58 -2.35 7.63
N GLY A 57 0.58 -2.50 6.98
CA GLY A 57 1.09 -1.54 6.01
C GLY A 57 0.20 -1.37 4.79
N TYR A 58 -0.36 -2.46 4.28
CA TYR A 58 -1.35 -2.42 3.21
C TYR A 58 -2.60 -1.63 3.64
N LYS A 59 -3.13 -1.90 4.84
CA LYS A 59 -4.27 -1.13 5.37
C LYS A 59 -3.91 0.37 5.46
N THR A 60 -2.79 0.72 6.09
CA THR A 60 -2.35 2.12 6.20
C THR A 60 -2.19 2.79 4.83
N PHE A 61 -1.64 2.07 3.84
CA PHE A 61 -1.49 2.56 2.47
C PHE A 61 -2.83 2.91 1.81
N MET A 62 -3.83 2.04 2.00
CA MET A 62 -5.18 2.16 1.43
C MET A 62 -6.06 3.19 2.16
N ARG A 63 -5.68 3.62 3.36
CA ARG A 63 -6.49 4.54 4.18
C ARG A 63 -6.40 5.96 3.66
N THR A 64 -7.54 6.63 3.48
CA THR A 64 -7.64 7.98 2.92
C THR A 64 -8.35 8.98 3.83
N ASP A 65 -9.27 8.53 4.68
CA ASP A 65 -10.12 9.38 5.53
C ASP A 65 -10.11 8.95 7.01
N ALA A 66 -8.92 8.80 7.59
CA ALA A 66 -8.81 8.50 9.03
C ALA A 66 -8.17 9.63 9.82
N LYS A 67 -8.65 9.79 11.06
CA LYS A 67 -8.08 10.75 12.02
C LYS A 67 -6.66 10.38 12.45
N VAL A 68 -6.32 9.08 12.42
CA VAL A 68 -5.02 8.52 12.80
C VAL A 68 -4.60 7.42 11.80
N SER A 69 -3.29 7.22 11.64
CA SER A 69 -2.70 6.25 10.71
C SER A 69 -3.24 6.38 9.27
N ASN A 70 -3.39 7.62 8.81
CA ASN A 70 -3.91 7.94 7.48
C ASN A 70 -2.75 8.08 6.49
N GLY A 71 -2.54 7.07 5.63
CA GLY A 71 -1.47 7.11 4.64
C GLY A 71 -1.78 8.01 3.45
N ASN A 72 -3.03 8.07 3.03
CA ASN A 72 -3.50 8.73 1.82
C ASN A 72 -2.70 8.34 0.55
N CYS A 73 -1.92 7.25 0.60
CA CYS A 73 -0.91 6.91 -0.40
C CYS A 73 -1.54 6.49 -1.72
N VAL A 74 -2.66 5.76 -1.63
CA VAL A 74 -3.40 5.19 -2.75
C VAL A 74 -3.97 6.25 -3.71
N THR A 75 -4.14 7.51 -3.26
CA THR A 75 -4.69 8.60 -4.09
C THR A 75 -3.79 8.98 -5.27
N CYS A 76 -2.47 8.88 -5.10
CA CYS A 76 -1.51 9.03 -6.19
C CYS A 76 -1.00 7.67 -6.68
N HIS A 77 -0.81 6.72 -5.77
CA HIS A 77 -0.24 5.41 -6.06
C HIS A 77 -1.33 4.35 -6.25
N THR A 78 -2.19 4.56 -7.25
CA THR A 78 -3.36 3.72 -7.53
C THR A 78 -2.98 2.31 -8.02
N PRO A 79 -3.59 1.24 -7.50
CA PRO A 79 -3.47 -0.11 -8.08
C PRO A 79 -3.96 -0.18 -9.53
N GLU A 80 -3.50 -1.11 -10.37
CA GLU A 80 -2.59 -2.23 -10.08
C GLU A 80 -1.10 -1.86 -10.15
N LYS A 81 -0.76 -0.76 -10.84
CA LYS A 81 0.63 -0.36 -11.11
C LYS A 81 1.24 0.52 -10.01
N PHE A 82 0.44 0.91 -9.01
CA PHE A 82 0.82 1.81 -7.92
C PHE A 82 1.32 3.17 -8.42
N THR A 83 0.61 3.69 -9.42
CA THR A 83 0.81 5.01 -10.01
C THR A 83 -0.43 5.36 -10.81
N ASP A 84 -0.85 6.61 -10.70
CA ASP A 84 -1.87 7.22 -11.54
C ASP A 84 -1.29 7.88 -12.80
N LEU A 85 0.04 7.94 -12.93
CA LEU A 85 0.83 8.65 -13.95
C LEU A 85 0.52 10.16 -14.06
N LYS A 86 -0.36 10.69 -13.21
CA LYS A 86 -0.69 12.11 -13.17
C LYS A 86 0.49 12.87 -12.58
N LYS A 87 0.61 14.14 -12.98
CA LYS A 87 1.66 15.02 -12.47
C LYS A 87 1.19 15.67 -11.17
N HIS A 88 1.96 15.49 -10.11
CA HIS A 88 1.67 16.06 -8.80
C HIS A 88 2.79 17.00 -8.36
N VAL A 89 2.40 18.09 -7.71
CA VAL A 89 3.32 19.02 -7.07
C VAL A 89 3.51 18.56 -5.62
N VAL A 90 4.70 18.06 -5.29
CA VAL A 90 5.00 17.44 -3.98
C VAL A 90 5.51 18.45 -2.95
N ASN A 91 6.09 19.57 -3.40
CA ASN A 91 6.55 20.71 -2.59
C ASN A 91 5.99 22.00 -3.21
N GLN A 92 5.68 23.04 -2.44
CA GLN A 92 5.20 24.31 -3.03
C GLN A 92 6.26 24.88 -3.96
N ASN A 93 5.82 25.35 -5.13
CA ASN A 93 6.66 25.82 -6.23
C ASN A 93 7.59 24.76 -6.84
N GLY A 94 7.42 23.48 -6.47
CA GLY A 94 8.11 22.36 -7.11
C GLY A 94 7.53 22.05 -8.49
N LYS A 95 8.36 21.49 -9.37
CA LYS A 95 7.89 21.00 -10.67
C LYS A 95 6.89 19.86 -10.46
N ALA A 96 5.76 19.91 -11.16
CA ALA A 96 4.81 18.80 -11.21
C ALA A 96 5.48 17.60 -11.90
N LEU A 97 5.64 16.50 -11.18
CA LEU A 97 6.27 15.28 -11.68
C LEU A 97 5.26 14.13 -11.72
N PRO A 98 5.33 13.26 -12.74
CA PRO A 98 4.46 12.09 -12.81
C PRO A 98 4.69 11.19 -11.60
N THR A 99 3.62 10.64 -11.02
CA THR A 99 3.75 9.66 -9.93
C THR A 99 4.54 8.44 -10.41
N PRO A 100 5.69 8.09 -9.79
CA PRO A 100 6.40 6.88 -10.18
C PRO A 100 5.65 5.64 -9.64
N SER A 101 5.71 4.54 -10.39
CA SER A 101 5.26 3.24 -9.88
C SER A 101 6.04 2.84 -8.63
N LEU A 102 5.37 2.19 -7.68
CA LEU A 102 5.99 1.58 -6.50
C LEU A 102 6.41 0.11 -6.70
N ARG A 103 6.19 -0.45 -7.90
CA ARG A 103 6.66 -1.78 -8.25
C ARG A 103 8.19 -1.82 -8.31
N ASN A 104 8.79 -2.95 -7.95
CA ASN A 104 10.22 -3.23 -8.11
C ASN A 104 11.16 -2.16 -7.51
N LEU A 105 10.83 -1.60 -6.34
CA LEU A 105 11.66 -0.59 -5.66
C LEU A 105 13.05 -1.14 -5.33
N ALA A 106 13.18 -2.43 -5.01
CA ALA A 106 14.47 -3.05 -4.71
C ALA A 106 15.37 -3.12 -5.94
N LYS A 107 14.82 -3.47 -7.12
CA LYS A 107 15.58 -3.47 -8.39
C LYS A 107 16.12 -2.08 -8.73
N ARG A 108 15.38 -1.03 -8.35
CA ARG A 108 15.79 0.37 -8.48
C ARG A 108 16.65 0.88 -7.32
N LYS A 109 17.04 0.01 -6.38
CA LYS A 109 17.86 0.34 -5.20
C LYS A 109 17.30 1.50 -4.38
N VAL A 110 15.97 1.63 -4.31
CA VAL A 110 15.31 2.70 -3.54
C VAL A 110 15.39 2.40 -2.05
N ASN A 111 15.90 3.35 -1.27
CA ASN A 111 15.82 3.31 0.18
C ASN A 111 14.41 3.74 0.65
N ILE A 112 13.53 2.76 0.85
CA ILE A 112 12.12 2.97 1.20
C ILE A 112 11.98 3.79 2.50
N ALA A 113 12.71 3.42 3.55
CA ALA A 113 12.66 4.11 4.84
C ALA A 113 12.99 5.60 4.69
N LYS A 114 14.07 5.94 3.99
CA LYS A 114 14.49 7.33 3.73
C LYS A 114 13.46 8.10 2.91
N VAL A 115 12.85 7.47 1.91
CA VAL A 115 11.79 8.08 1.11
C VAL A 115 10.55 8.36 1.96
N LEU A 116 10.07 7.38 2.73
CA LEU A 116 8.91 7.54 3.60
C LEU A 116 9.12 8.66 4.63
N GLN A 117 10.29 8.72 5.26
CA GLN A 117 10.65 9.82 6.18
C GLN A 117 10.63 11.18 5.48
N SER A 118 11.19 11.25 4.26
CA SER A 118 11.19 12.50 3.48
C SER A 118 9.78 12.94 3.10
N LYS A 119 8.88 12.01 2.79
CA LYS A 119 7.47 12.29 2.50
C LYS A 119 6.72 12.80 3.73
N LEU A 120 6.96 12.20 4.89
CA LEU A 120 6.39 12.68 6.16
C LEU A 120 6.91 14.07 6.54
N ALA A 121 8.20 14.35 6.30
CA ALA A 121 8.76 15.68 6.50
C ALA A 121 8.13 16.71 5.56
N ALA A 122 7.93 16.36 4.28
CA ALA A 122 7.24 17.22 3.32
C ALA A 122 5.79 17.51 3.73
N ALA A 123 5.05 16.50 4.20
CA ALA A 123 3.67 16.66 4.68
C ALA A 123 3.51 17.62 5.87
N LYS A 124 4.57 17.82 6.66
CA LYS A 124 4.57 18.74 7.80
C LYS A 124 4.87 20.19 7.42
N LYS A 125 5.32 20.46 6.20
CA LYS A 125 5.65 21.83 5.82
C LYS A 125 4.37 22.68 5.64
N PRO A 126 4.41 23.98 5.99
CA PRO A 126 3.24 24.87 5.84
C PRO A 126 2.68 24.89 4.41
N ASP A 127 3.56 24.69 3.45
CA ASP A 127 3.34 24.79 2.03
C ASP A 127 2.94 23.47 1.35
N ALA A 128 2.87 22.38 2.10
CA ALA A 128 2.48 21.08 1.56
C ALA A 128 1.10 21.13 0.88
N SER A 129 0.93 20.33 -0.17
CA SER A 129 -0.36 20.17 -0.85
C SER A 129 -1.43 19.63 0.10
N LYS A 130 -2.71 19.85 -0.23
CA LYS A 130 -3.83 19.37 0.57
C LYS A 130 -3.74 17.85 0.82
N ASP A 131 -3.42 17.08 -0.22
CA ASP A 131 -3.34 15.61 -0.14
C ASP A 131 -2.20 15.14 0.78
N TYR A 132 -1.07 15.85 0.80
CA TYR A 132 0.02 15.55 1.73
C TYR A 132 -0.34 15.93 3.17
N LYS A 133 -1.07 17.04 3.37
CA LYS A 133 -1.51 17.47 4.71
C LYS A 133 -2.52 16.50 5.36
N LEU A 134 -3.22 15.70 4.55
CA LEU A 134 -4.10 14.63 5.02
C LEU A 134 -3.32 13.43 5.60
N MET A 135 -2.03 13.29 5.28
CA MET A 135 -1.21 12.21 5.82
C MET A 135 -1.02 12.38 7.33
N LYS A 136 -1.41 11.37 8.11
CA LYS A 136 -1.26 11.31 9.57
C LYS A 136 -0.59 9.99 9.94
N LEU A 137 0.74 9.96 9.87
CA LEU A 137 1.55 8.75 10.08
C LEU A 137 2.49 8.91 11.28
N ASN A 138 2.58 7.87 12.11
CA ASN A 138 3.54 7.74 13.19
C ASN A 138 4.69 6.78 12.81
N LYS A 139 5.65 6.56 13.72
CA LYS A 139 6.81 5.69 13.47
C LYS A 139 6.42 4.24 13.17
N THR A 140 5.43 3.70 13.87
CA THR A 140 4.91 2.35 13.64
C THR A 140 4.29 2.22 12.25
N ASP A 141 3.52 3.23 11.81
CA ASP A 141 2.97 3.26 10.45
C ASP A 141 4.08 3.24 9.38
N LEU A 142 5.21 3.92 9.61
CA LEU A 142 6.33 3.90 8.67
C LEU A 142 6.96 2.50 8.57
N THR A 143 7.10 1.79 9.69
CA THR A 143 7.58 0.39 9.70
C THR A 143 6.64 -0.51 8.92
N HIS A 144 5.34 -0.40 9.17
CA HIS A 144 4.31 -1.15 8.46
C HIS A 144 4.33 -0.87 6.94
N LEU A 145 4.35 0.41 6.54
CA LEU A 145 4.41 0.81 5.14
C LEU A 145 5.68 0.29 4.46
N GLU A 146 6.82 0.35 5.13
CA GLU A 146 8.07 -0.22 4.58
C GLU A 146 7.94 -1.73 4.35
N ALA A 147 7.40 -2.47 5.33
CA ALA A 147 7.19 -3.91 5.21
C ALA A 147 6.25 -4.26 4.04
N PHE A 148 5.21 -3.45 3.82
CA PHE A 148 4.29 -3.59 2.69
C PHE A 148 4.95 -3.29 1.34
N LEU A 149 5.67 -2.17 1.22
CA LEU A 149 6.31 -1.77 -0.04
C LEU A 149 7.39 -2.77 -0.51
N LYS A 150 8.00 -3.51 0.42
CA LYS A 150 8.91 -4.63 0.09
C LYS A 150 8.21 -5.80 -0.63
N GLN A 151 6.88 -5.94 -0.50
CA GLN A 151 6.09 -7.00 -1.14
C GLN A 151 5.82 -6.77 -2.64
N MET A 152 6.22 -5.61 -3.19
CA MET A 152 5.95 -5.21 -4.58
C MET A 152 7.08 -5.55 -5.58
N ASN A 153 8.02 -6.41 -5.19
CA ASN A 153 9.11 -6.85 -6.06
C ASN A 153 8.70 -8.10 -6.83
N ASP A 154 8.94 -8.09 -8.14
CA ASP A 154 8.55 -9.19 -9.00
C ASP A 154 9.41 -10.43 -8.77
N VAL A 155 8.76 -11.59 -8.81
CA VAL A 155 9.33 -12.93 -8.73
C VAL A 155 9.00 -13.72 -10.00
N ASP A 156 9.72 -14.82 -10.22
CA ASP A 156 9.39 -15.77 -11.28
C ASP A 156 8.11 -16.57 -10.97
N ASP A 157 7.59 -17.28 -11.98
CA ASP A 157 6.33 -18.02 -11.88
C ASP A 157 6.34 -19.17 -10.88
N LYS A 158 7.48 -19.86 -10.74
CA LYS A 158 7.63 -20.96 -9.78
C LYS A 158 7.56 -20.38 -8.36
N THR A 159 8.32 -19.33 -8.10
CA THR A 159 8.30 -18.61 -6.83
C THR A 159 6.90 -18.06 -6.53
N PHE A 160 6.23 -17.46 -7.52
CA PHE A 160 4.86 -16.95 -7.35
C PHE A 160 3.87 -18.05 -6.93
N ARG A 161 3.93 -19.23 -7.57
CA ARG A 161 3.11 -20.38 -7.18
C ARG A 161 3.39 -20.80 -5.74
N GLU A 162 4.64 -20.80 -5.31
CA GLU A 162 5.00 -21.12 -3.93
C GLU A 162 4.47 -20.12 -2.91
N LEU A 163 4.40 -18.82 -3.25
CA LEU A 163 3.82 -17.79 -2.38
C LEU A 163 2.36 -18.10 -2.01
N ILE A 164 1.60 -18.63 -2.97
CA ILE A 164 0.19 -19.01 -2.82
C ILE A 164 0.08 -20.33 -2.04
N LEU A 165 0.81 -21.37 -2.47
CA LEU A 165 0.69 -22.72 -1.90
C LEU A 165 1.15 -22.78 -0.43
N LYS A 166 2.14 -21.97 -0.06
CA LYS A 166 2.70 -21.90 1.30
C LYS A 166 2.16 -20.71 2.10
N SER A 167 0.96 -20.23 1.75
CA SER A 167 0.30 -19.16 2.48
C SER A 167 -0.21 -19.64 3.83
N ASN A 168 -0.27 -18.71 4.79
CA ASN A 168 -0.79 -18.97 6.13
C ASN A 168 -1.96 -18.03 6.41
N VAL A 169 -2.89 -18.47 7.25
CA VAL A 169 -3.94 -17.59 7.77
C VAL A 169 -3.29 -16.62 8.78
N LEU A 170 -3.63 -15.34 8.68
CA LEU A 170 -3.25 -14.33 9.66
C LEU A 170 -3.85 -14.73 11.00
N ASP A 171 -2.98 -15.00 11.97
CA ASP A 171 -3.38 -15.17 13.35
C ASP A 171 -3.86 -13.82 13.89
N THR A 172 -5.14 -13.73 14.27
CA THR A 172 -5.77 -12.53 14.84
C THR A 172 -5.88 -12.58 16.36
N SER A 173 -5.39 -13.64 17.03
CA SER A 173 -5.47 -13.81 18.49
C SER A 173 -4.50 -12.90 19.27
N ILE A 174 -3.50 -12.35 18.58
CA ILE A 174 -2.52 -11.43 19.14
C ILE A 174 -3.03 -10.01 18.87
N GLU A 175 -3.60 -9.34 19.88
CA GLU A 175 -3.80 -7.89 19.92
C GLU A 175 -2.73 -7.23 20.79
#